data_AF-A0A1E7GDG8-F1
#
_entry.id   AF-A0A1E7GDG8-F1
#
_cell.length_a   1.000
_cell.length_b   1.000
_cell.length_c   1.000
_cell.angle_alpha   90.00
_cell.angle_beta   90.00
_cell.angle_gamma   90.00
#
_symmetry.space_group_name_H-M   'P 1'
#
loop_
_entity.id
_entity.type
_entity.pdbx_description
1 polymer ?
#
loop_
_entity_poly.entity_id
_entity_poly.type
_entity_poly.pdbx_seq_one_letter_code
_entity_poly.pdbx_strand_id
1 'polypeptide(L)'
;MIKSGGSFFYKGKRCVIGAVISLKGLPYIVAASHIFHGVGEHVIVDGMEVVVKSILKDFDLALIELPPDCMVEITEFGSAAVLENASLVNDIHSITCRVVNAGTALLYLGFPCFDMPQPGDSGSPILQAGKVIGLISSFTLNNCTGTAISTSQFSSLFASI
;
A
#
# COMPACT_ATOMS: atom_id res chain seq x y z
N MET A 1 12.86 8.43 -8.01
CA MET A 1 12.04 9.05 -6.93
C MET A 1 11.11 8.00 -6.40
N ILE A 2 11.21 7.71 -5.10
CA ILE A 2 10.44 6.67 -4.41
C ILE A 2 9.12 7.28 -3.94
N LYS A 3 7.98 6.69 -4.35
CA LYS A 3 6.65 7.23 -4.05
C LYS A 3 5.58 6.14 -4.02
N SER A 4 4.42 6.47 -3.44
CA SER A 4 3.23 5.63 -3.49
C SER A 4 2.86 5.26 -4.93
N GLY A 5 2.47 4.00 -5.14
CA GLY A 5 2.22 3.41 -6.45
C GLY A 5 3.50 3.04 -7.23
N GLY A 6 4.69 3.44 -6.75
CA GLY A 6 5.96 2.96 -7.30
C GLY A 6 6.21 1.49 -6.99
N SER A 7 7.39 0.98 -7.37
CA SER A 7 7.73 -0.42 -7.16
C SER A 7 9.05 -0.62 -6.42
N PHE A 8 9.18 -1.83 -5.87
CA PHE A 8 10.41 -2.40 -5.36
C PHE A 8 10.50 -3.87 -5.77
N PHE A 9 11.66 -4.49 -5.58
CA PHE A 9 11.85 -5.91 -5.89
C PHE A 9 12.14 -6.72 -4.64
N TYR A 10 11.47 -7.85 -4.51
CA TYR A 10 11.70 -8.83 -3.47
C TYR A 10 11.87 -10.21 -4.12
N LYS A 11 13.02 -10.86 -3.90
CA LYS A 11 13.37 -12.15 -4.52
C LYS A 11 13.15 -12.16 -6.05
N GLY A 12 13.52 -11.06 -6.71
CA GLY A 12 13.38 -10.87 -8.16
C GLY A 12 11.94 -10.60 -8.64
N LYS A 13 10.95 -10.54 -7.75
CA LYS A 13 9.56 -10.22 -8.09
C LYS A 13 9.27 -8.74 -7.80
N ARG A 14 8.55 -8.09 -8.71
CA ARG A 14 8.06 -6.72 -8.51
C ARG A 14 6.95 -6.69 -7.44
N CYS A 15 7.05 -5.75 -6.52
CA CYS A 15 6.05 -5.45 -5.50
C CYS A 15 5.73 -3.95 -5.53
N VAL A 16 4.61 -3.54 -4.92
CA VAL A 16 4.12 -2.15 -4.97
C VAL A 16 4.39 -1.43 -3.67
N ILE A 17 4.88 -0.19 -3.78
CA ILE A 17 4.97 0.77 -2.68
C ILE A 17 3.57 1.29 -2.41
N GLY A 18 2.96 0.89 -1.30
CA GLY A 18 1.63 1.36 -0.93
C GLY A 18 1.65 2.81 -0.46
N ALA A 19 2.56 3.13 0.45
CA ALA A 19 2.79 4.50 0.88
C ALA A 19 4.26 4.72 1.20
N VAL A 20 4.63 6.00 1.26
CA VAL A 20 5.89 6.47 1.83
C VAL A 20 5.54 7.40 2.99
N ILE A 21 6.07 7.10 4.16
CA ILE A 21 5.81 7.85 5.40
C ILE A 21 7.13 8.31 6.02
N SER A 22 7.05 9.29 6.92
CA SER A 22 8.19 9.68 7.76
C SER A 22 7.94 9.27 9.20
N LEU A 23 8.86 8.50 9.78
CA LEU A 23 8.83 8.11 11.19
C LEU A 23 10.14 8.52 11.84
N LYS A 24 10.07 9.31 12.92
CA LYS A 24 11.23 9.81 13.68
C LYS A 24 12.31 10.45 12.77
N GLY A 25 11.87 11.12 11.70
CA GLY A 25 12.75 11.80 10.74
C GLY A 25 13.34 10.92 9.63
N LEU A 26 13.04 9.61 9.62
CA LEU A 26 13.49 8.69 8.58
C LEU A 26 12.34 8.32 7.62
N PRO A 27 12.60 8.18 6.32
CA PRO A 27 11.61 7.72 5.37
C PRO A 27 11.40 6.20 5.46
N TYR A 28 10.14 5.77 5.36
CA TYR A 28 9.75 4.36 5.32
C TYR A 28 8.80 4.10 4.16
N ILE A 29 8.97 2.96 3.50
CA ILE A 29 7.96 2.39 2.62
C ILE A 29 7.00 1.55 3.46
N VAL A 30 5.71 1.69 3.17
CA VAL A 30 4.64 0.82 3.64
C VAL A 30 4.22 -0.10 2.49
N ALA A 31 4.26 -1.40 2.72
CA ALA A 31 3.87 -2.43 1.75
C ALA A 31 2.98 -3.49 2.40
N ALA A 32 2.34 -4.34 1.59
CA ALA A 32 1.56 -5.46 2.11
C ALA A 32 2.46 -6.50 2.77
N SER A 33 2.14 -6.93 4.00
CA SER A 33 3.03 -7.78 4.79
C SER A 33 3.08 -9.23 4.32
N HIS A 34 1.96 -9.75 3.80
CA HIS A 34 1.83 -11.14 3.38
C HIS A 34 2.78 -11.52 2.23
N ILE A 35 3.42 -10.53 1.60
CA ILE A 35 4.47 -10.71 0.60
C ILE A 35 5.76 -11.26 1.25
N PHE A 36 6.01 -10.95 2.52
CA PHE A 36 7.26 -11.26 3.22
C PHE A 36 7.10 -12.46 4.15
N HIS A 37 8.21 -13.18 4.37
CA HIS A 37 8.28 -14.25 5.36
C HIS A 37 8.68 -13.74 6.76
N GLY A 38 9.42 -12.64 6.84
CA GLY A 38 9.90 -12.12 8.13
C GLY A 38 10.62 -10.78 8.07
N VAL A 39 10.89 -10.25 9.26
CA VAL A 39 11.73 -9.06 9.46
C VAL A 39 13.18 -9.38 9.08
N GLY A 40 13.91 -8.40 8.56
CA GLY A 40 15.31 -8.54 8.12
C GLY A 40 15.46 -9.10 6.70
N GLU A 41 14.35 -9.41 6.00
CA GLU A 41 14.43 -9.79 4.60
C GLU A 41 14.84 -8.60 3.72
N HIS A 42 15.69 -8.89 2.75
CA HIS A 42 16.27 -7.91 1.83
C HIS A 42 15.34 -7.64 0.64
N VAL A 43 15.24 -6.36 0.28
CA VAL A 43 14.51 -5.87 -0.89
C VAL A 43 15.35 -4.86 -1.65
N ILE A 44 15.08 -4.70 -2.94
CA ILE A 44 15.75 -3.71 -3.79
C ILE A 44 14.77 -2.57 -4.07
N VAL A 45 15.11 -1.37 -3.63
CA VAL A 45 14.34 -0.14 -3.85
C VAL A 45 15.23 0.84 -4.60
N ASP A 46 14.81 1.26 -5.80
CA ASP A 46 15.57 2.22 -6.63
C ASP A 46 17.05 1.80 -6.81
N GLY A 47 17.29 0.49 -6.99
CA GLY A 47 18.62 -0.11 -7.14
C GLY A 47 19.40 -0.32 -5.84
N MET A 48 18.89 0.16 -4.69
CA MET A 48 19.53 -0.01 -3.38
C MET A 48 18.97 -1.21 -2.64
N GLU A 49 19.85 -1.97 -2.01
CA GLU A 49 19.44 -3.05 -1.11
C GLU A 49 19.12 -2.49 0.29
N VAL A 50 17.90 -2.72 0.75
CA VAL A 50 17.39 -2.30 2.07
C VAL A 50 16.64 -3.47 2.71
N VAL A 51 16.25 -3.33 3.98
CA VAL A 51 15.65 -4.42 4.76
C VAL A 51 14.25 -4.11 5.28
N VAL A 52 13.41 -5.13 5.35
CA VAL A 52 12.12 -5.07 6.06
C VAL A 52 12.40 -4.87 7.55
N LYS A 53 12.02 -3.72 8.09
CA LYS A 53 12.31 -3.32 9.47
C LYS A 53 11.27 -3.78 10.48
N SER A 54 10.00 -3.80 10.08
CA SER A 54 8.88 -4.21 10.92
C SER A 54 7.79 -4.88 10.11
N ILE A 55 7.08 -5.82 10.74
CA ILE A 55 5.89 -6.47 10.18
C ILE A 55 4.77 -6.37 11.21
N LEU A 56 3.70 -5.69 10.83
CA LEU A 56 2.45 -5.54 11.57
C LEU A 56 1.44 -6.55 10.99
N LYS A 57 1.61 -7.83 11.33
CA LYS A 57 0.85 -8.94 10.71
C LYS A 57 -0.66 -8.76 10.81
N ASP A 58 -1.16 -8.29 11.95
CA ASP A 58 -2.60 -8.11 12.19
C ASP A 58 -3.24 -7.04 11.30
N PHE A 59 -2.42 -6.17 10.72
CA PHE A 59 -2.84 -5.10 9.81
C PHE A 59 -2.46 -5.37 8.36
N ASP A 60 -1.78 -6.49 8.10
CA ASP A 60 -1.16 -6.81 6.82
C ASP A 60 -0.19 -5.73 6.28
N LEU A 61 0.59 -5.10 7.17
CA LEU A 61 1.54 -4.04 6.80
C LEU A 61 2.98 -4.43 7.12
N ALA A 62 3.89 -4.11 6.21
CA ALA A 62 5.33 -4.17 6.42
C ALA A 62 5.94 -2.78 6.24
N LEU A 63 6.94 -2.48 7.07
CA LEU A 63 7.70 -1.24 7.02
C LEU A 63 9.12 -1.55 6.54
N ILE A 64 9.56 -0.86 5.50
CA ILE A 64 10.92 -0.94 4.96
C ILE A 64 11.56 0.41 5.19
N GLU A 65 12.64 0.44 5.97
CA GLU A 65 13.39 1.66 6.27
C GLU A 65 14.23 2.06 5.05
N LEU A 66 14.20 3.34 4.70
CA LEU A 66 15.02 3.91 3.65
C LEU A 66 16.14 4.77 4.23
N PRO A 67 17.31 4.83 3.58
CA PRO A 67 18.33 5.81 3.89
C PRO A 67 17.77 7.25 3.90
N PRO A 68 18.28 8.13 4.78
CA PRO A 68 17.74 9.49 4.93
C PRO A 68 17.89 10.35 3.67
N ASP A 69 18.91 10.09 2.85
CA ASP A 69 19.21 10.87 1.64
C ASP A 69 18.43 10.41 0.40
N CYS A 70 17.53 9.43 0.54
CA CYS A 70 16.71 8.98 -0.57
C CYS A 70 15.76 10.08 -1.04
N MET A 71 15.67 10.27 -2.37
CA MET A 71 14.66 11.15 -2.96
C MET A 71 13.28 10.49 -2.92
N VAL A 72 12.48 10.89 -1.93
CA VAL A 72 11.15 10.34 -1.66
C VAL A 72 10.04 11.38 -1.78
N GLU A 73 8.84 10.94 -2.11
CA GLU A 73 7.60 11.72 -2.05
C GLU A 73 6.74 11.19 -0.90
N ILE A 74 6.57 11.97 0.16
CA ILE A 74 5.74 11.58 1.31
C ILE A 74 4.29 11.52 0.88
N THR A 75 3.63 10.41 1.22
CA THR A 75 2.26 10.14 0.80
C THR A 75 1.26 10.99 1.57
N GLU A 76 0.39 11.67 0.84
CA GLU A 76 -0.77 12.33 1.42
C GLU A 76 -1.91 11.33 1.66
N PHE A 77 -2.35 11.23 2.91
CA PHE A 77 -3.47 10.39 3.29
C PHE A 77 -4.80 11.16 3.25
N GLY A 78 -5.83 10.48 2.77
CA GLY A 78 -7.19 10.99 2.71
C GLY A 78 -8.14 10.23 3.64
N SER A 79 -9.42 10.56 3.55
CA SER A 79 -10.49 9.79 4.18
C SER A 79 -11.41 9.24 3.11
N ALA A 80 -11.83 7.99 3.26
CA ALA A 80 -12.68 7.33 2.28
C ALA A 80 -14.11 7.88 2.36
N ALA A 81 -14.63 8.33 1.23
CA ALA A 81 -16.03 8.61 0.99
C ALA A 81 -16.70 7.35 0.43
N VAL A 82 -17.70 6.85 1.16
CA VAL A 82 -18.47 5.64 0.81
C VAL A 82 -19.39 5.93 -0.37
N LEU A 83 -19.56 4.94 -1.25
CA LEU A 83 -20.30 5.01 -2.51
C LEU A 83 -19.72 5.96 -3.55
N GLU A 84 -18.52 6.48 -3.35
CA GLU A 84 -17.80 7.30 -4.31
C GLU A 84 -16.74 6.51 -5.09
N ASN A 85 -16.36 7.04 -6.25
CA ASN A 85 -15.31 6.47 -7.07
C ASN A 85 -13.94 6.62 -6.39
N ALA A 86 -13.08 5.65 -6.67
CA ALA A 86 -11.68 5.61 -6.28
C ALA A 86 -10.89 4.90 -7.39
N SER A 87 -9.57 4.83 -7.25
CA SER A 87 -8.72 4.09 -8.18
C SER A 87 -7.62 3.36 -7.45
N LEU A 88 -7.39 2.09 -7.79
CA LEU A 88 -6.12 1.43 -7.53
C LEU A 88 -5.09 1.98 -8.51
N VAL A 89 -3.95 2.48 -8.03
CA VAL A 89 -2.92 3.07 -8.90
C VAL A 89 -1.55 2.49 -8.60
N ASN A 90 -0.83 2.02 -9.62
CA ASN A 90 0.58 1.70 -9.52
C ASN A 90 1.33 2.07 -10.81
N ASP A 91 2.63 1.77 -10.86
CA ASP A 91 3.53 2.09 -11.98
C ASP A 91 3.24 1.30 -13.27
N ILE A 92 2.38 0.26 -13.22
CA ILE A 92 1.96 -0.51 -14.39
C ILE A 92 0.61 -0.02 -14.91
N HIS A 93 -0.36 0.19 -14.03
CA HIS A 93 -1.72 0.53 -14.43
C HIS A 93 -2.52 1.25 -13.34
N SER A 94 -3.71 1.71 -13.75
CA SER A 94 -4.73 2.27 -12.87
C SER A 94 -6.06 1.57 -13.13
N ILE A 95 -6.68 1.05 -12.09
CA ILE A 95 -7.98 0.37 -12.15
C ILE A 95 -8.99 1.22 -11.40
N THR A 96 -10.08 1.60 -12.08
CA THR A 96 -11.17 2.33 -11.43
C THR A 96 -11.93 1.39 -10.52
N CYS A 97 -12.27 1.85 -9.31
CA CYS A 97 -13.07 1.10 -8.35
C CYS A 97 -14.03 2.02 -7.61
N ARG A 98 -14.85 1.44 -6.74
CA ARG A 98 -15.79 2.18 -5.88
C ARG A 98 -15.63 1.75 -4.44
N VAL A 99 -15.64 2.70 -3.51
CA VAL A 99 -15.68 2.40 -2.08
C VAL A 99 -17.09 1.93 -1.73
N VAL A 100 -17.27 0.65 -1.47
CA VAL A 100 -18.58 0.06 -1.12
C VAL A 100 -18.88 0.30 0.36
N ASN A 101 -17.87 0.19 1.21
CA ASN A 101 -17.98 0.45 2.65
C ASN A 101 -16.61 0.85 3.21
N ALA A 102 -16.61 1.67 4.26
CA ALA A 102 -15.39 2.16 4.92
C ALA A 102 -15.50 1.96 6.44
N GLY A 103 -14.65 1.08 6.97
CA GLY A 103 -14.41 0.96 8.40
C GLY A 103 -13.08 1.60 8.81
N THR A 104 -12.83 1.65 10.12
CA THR A 104 -11.58 2.20 10.68
C THR A 104 -10.35 1.42 10.21
N ALA A 105 -10.45 0.09 10.16
CA ALA A 105 -9.31 -0.76 9.79
C ALA A 105 -9.31 -1.16 8.31
N LEU A 106 -10.47 -1.34 7.71
CA LEU A 106 -10.63 -1.92 6.38
C LEU A 106 -11.58 -1.10 5.51
N LEU A 107 -11.28 -1.04 4.22
CA LEU A 107 -12.18 -0.57 3.17
C LEU A 107 -12.62 -1.76 2.32
N TYR A 108 -13.88 -1.76 1.93
CA TYR A 108 -14.45 -2.72 0.99
C TYR A 108 -14.67 -2.03 -0.34
N LEU A 109 -14.17 -2.64 -1.41
CA LEU A 109 -14.11 -2.07 -2.74
C LEU A 109 -14.89 -2.92 -3.73
N GLY A 110 -15.57 -2.27 -4.66
CA GLY A 110 -16.14 -2.90 -5.84
C GLY A 110 -15.31 -2.55 -7.06
N PHE A 111 -14.96 -3.55 -7.85
CA PHE A 111 -14.18 -3.42 -9.07
C PHE A 111 -15.02 -3.82 -10.29
N PRO A 112 -14.74 -3.27 -11.49
CA PRO A 112 -15.27 -3.79 -12.73
C PRO A 112 -14.80 -5.24 -12.93
N CYS A 113 -15.72 -6.17 -13.18
CA CYS A 113 -15.37 -7.59 -13.31
C CYS A 113 -14.41 -7.89 -14.48
N PHE A 114 -14.36 -7.01 -15.50
CA PHE A 114 -13.46 -7.13 -16.63
C PHE A 114 -12.08 -6.49 -16.40
N ASP A 115 -11.91 -5.76 -15.29
CA ASP A 115 -10.70 -5.01 -14.94
C ASP A 115 -10.43 -5.17 -13.44
N MET A 116 -10.08 -6.41 -13.07
CA MET A 116 -9.81 -6.81 -11.69
C MET A 116 -8.32 -6.71 -11.36
N PRO A 117 -7.95 -6.31 -10.13
CA PRO A 117 -6.57 -6.43 -9.64
C PRO A 117 -6.03 -7.86 -9.80
N GLN A 118 -4.74 -7.97 -10.06
CA GLN A 118 -4.05 -9.22 -10.32
C GLN A 118 -2.98 -9.54 -9.26
N PRO A 119 -2.49 -10.79 -9.19
CA PRO A 119 -1.31 -11.10 -8.40
C PRO A 119 -0.15 -10.17 -8.79
N GLY A 120 0.38 -9.43 -7.79
CA GLY A 120 1.37 -8.37 -8.01
C GLY A 120 0.86 -6.95 -7.73
N ASP A 121 -0.45 -6.78 -7.56
CA ASP A 121 -1.07 -5.52 -7.13
C ASP A 121 -1.20 -5.39 -5.61
N SER A 122 -0.85 -6.43 -4.85
CA SER A 122 -0.84 -6.37 -3.38
C SER A 122 -0.01 -5.18 -2.90
N GLY A 123 -0.59 -4.43 -1.97
CA GLY A 123 -0.03 -3.19 -1.45
C GLY A 123 -0.36 -1.94 -2.27
N SER A 124 -0.93 -2.07 -3.48
CA SER A 124 -1.22 -0.90 -4.31
C SER A 124 -2.12 0.10 -3.59
N PRO A 125 -1.80 1.41 -3.65
CA PRO A 125 -2.63 2.44 -3.05
C PRO A 125 -3.98 2.56 -3.77
N ILE A 126 -5.01 2.83 -2.97
CA ILE A 126 -6.32 3.26 -3.41
C ILE A 126 -6.38 4.76 -3.25
N LEU A 127 -6.58 5.47 -4.34
CA LEU A 127 -6.67 6.92 -4.39
C LEU A 127 -8.12 7.37 -4.49
N GLN A 128 -8.45 8.41 -3.73
CA GLN A 128 -9.68 9.16 -3.88
C GLN A 128 -9.36 10.64 -3.69
N ALA A 129 -9.85 11.49 -4.62
CA ALA A 129 -9.53 12.92 -4.65
C ALA A 129 -8.02 13.23 -4.56
N GLY A 130 -7.19 12.41 -5.22
CA GLY A 130 -5.73 12.56 -5.26
C GLY A 130 -4.99 12.10 -4.00
N LYS A 131 -5.69 11.59 -2.98
CA LYS A 131 -5.10 11.14 -1.71
C LYS A 131 -5.24 9.65 -1.52
N VAL A 132 -4.27 9.02 -0.85
CA VAL A 132 -4.31 7.59 -0.56
C VAL A 132 -5.27 7.35 0.61
N ILE A 133 -6.31 6.56 0.38
CA ILE A 133 -7.32 6.22 1.39
C ILE A 133 -7.15 4.80 1.94
N GLY A 134 -6.50 3.90 1.19
CA GLY A 134 -6.20 2.55 1.65
C GLY A 134 -5.15 1.86 0.79
N LEU A 135 -4.66 0.70 1.25
CA LEU A 135 -3.70 -0.14 0.53
C LEU A 135 -4.32 -1.51 0.26
N ILE A 136 -4.27 -2.00 -0.98
CA ILE A 136 -4.83 -3.31 -1.32
C ILE A 136 -4.18 -4.43 -0.51
N SER A 137 -5.02 -5.23 0.14
CA SER A 137 -4.59 -6.44 0.85
C SER A 137 -5.04 -7.70 0.11
N SER A 138 -6.31 -7.75 -0.34
CA SER A 138 -6.85 -8.92 -1.03
C SER A 138 -7.98 -8.58 -1.99
N PHE A 139 -8.31 -9.52 -2.87
CA PHE A 139 -9.44 -9.43 -3.81
C PHE A 139 -10.14 -10.78 -3.98
N THR A 140 -11.42 -10.72 -4.28
CA THR A 140 -12.29 -11.87 -4.53
C THR A 140 -12.85 -11.77 -5.94
N LEU A 141 -12.42 -12.69 -6.80
CA LEU A 141 -12.81 -12.69 -8.22
C LEU A 141 -14.29 -13.02 -8.44
N ASN A 142 -14.87 -13.88 -7.59
CA ASN A 142 -16.25 -14.37 -7.75
C ASN A 142 -17.31 -13.26 -7.69
N ASN A 143 -17.08 -12.20 -6.93
CA ASN A 143 -18.00 -11.09 -6.77
C ASN A 143 -17.36 -9.73 -7.11
N CYS A 144 -16.18 -9.74 -7.74
CA CYS A 144 -15.46 -8.56 -8.19
C CYS A 144 -15.22 -7.53 -7.06
N THR A 145 -14.85 -8.01 -5.87
CA THR A 145 -14.61 -7.16 -4.69
C THR A 145 -13.15 -7.18 -4.26
N GLY A 146 -12.74 -6.15 -3.54
CA GLY A 146 -11.45 -6.09 -2.87
C GLY A 146 -11.55 -5.58 -1.44
N THR A 147 -10.53 -5.90 -0.66
CA THR A 147 -10.34 -5.37 0.69
C THR A 147 -9.03 -4.60 0.72
N ALA A 148 -9.09 -3.37 1.20
CA ALA A 148 -7.93 -2.53 1.45
C ALA A 148 -7.78 -2.24 2.94
N ILE A 149 -6.55 -2.07 3.39
CA ILE A 149 -6.22 -1.59 4.72
C ILE A 149 -6.48 -0.09 4.72
N SER A 150 -7.36 0.38 5.59
CA SER A 150 -7.72 1.80 5.70
C SER A 150 -6.54 2.60 6.27
N THR A 151 -6.23 3.73 5.63
CA THR A 151 -5.18 4.64 6.13
C THR A 151 -5.62 5.45 7.35
N SER A 152 -6.91 5.44 7.69
CA SER A 152 -7.44 6.24 8.81
C SER A 152 -6.82 5.89 10.17
N GLN A 153 -6.33 4.67 10.32
CA GLN A 153 -5.66 4.19 11.55
C GLN A 153 -4.13 4.39 11.53
N PHE A 154 -3.53 4.85 10.43
CA PHE A 154 -2.07 4.87 10.27
C PHE A 154 -1.38 5.83 11.24
N SER A 155 -1.99 6.99 11.50
CA SER A 155 -1.45 7.96 12.46
C SER A 155 -1.31 7.36 13.86
N SER A 156 -2.33 6.63 14.33
CA SER A 156 -2.29 5.92 15.62
C SER A 156 -1.37 4.69 15.57
N LEU A 157 -1.40 3.95 14.47
CA LEU A 157 -0.66 2.69 14.34
C LEU A 157 0.84 2.93 14.36
N PHE A 158 1.32 3.89 13.57
CA PHE A 158 2.75 4.17 13.47
C PHE A 158 3.30 5.02 14.61
N ALA A 159 2.45 5.70 15.38
CA ALA A 159 2.89 6.39 16.60
C ALA A 159 3.41 5.43 17.68
N SER A 160 3.02 4.15 17.61
CA SER A 160 3.45 3.10 18.55
C SER A 160 4.81 2.46 18.23
N ILE A 161 5.43 2.85 17.11
CA ILE A 161 6.66 2.26 16.55
C ILE A 161 7.84 3.21 16.75
#